data_AF-A0A7S1S459-F1
#
_entry.id   AF-A0A7S1S459-F1
#
_cell.length_a   1.000
_cell.length_b   1.000
_cell.length_c   1.000
_cell.angle_alpha   90.00
_cell.angle_beta   90.00
_cell.angle_gamma   90.00
#
_symmetry.space_group_name_H-M   'P 1'
#
loop_
_entity.id
_entity.type
_entity.pdbx_description
1 polymer ?
#
loop_
_entity_poly.entity_id
_entity_poly.type
_entity_poly.pdbx_seq_one_letter_code
_entity_poly.pdbx_strand_id
1 'polypeptide(L)'
;RKDLPGLAHFLEHMLFTGTKKYPKEGEYHEFIQQNGGMANAYTTCFFTNYMFEVKSDALEQALDRFSRFFTEPLLTRDCTDREINAVDSEFQGGFTSSW
;
A
#
# COMPACT_ATOMS: atom_id res chain seq x y z
N ARG A 1 9.16 -18.00 6.67
CA ARG A 1 9.53 -18.48 5.32
C ARG A 1 10.80 -17.75 4.93
N LYS A 2 11.94 -18.44 4.81
CA LYS A 2 13.25 -17.81 4.46
C LYS A 2 13.47 -17.75 2.94
N ASP A 3 12.57 -18.36 2.19
CA ASP A 3 12.54 -18.56 0.75
C ASP A 3 12.00 -17.37 -0.04
N LEU A 4 11.40 -16.38 0.63
CA LEU A 4 10.77 -15.21 0.00
C LEU A 4 11.22 -13.91 0.70
N PRO A 5 12.49 -13.47 0.50
CA PRO A 5 12.94 -12.19 1.02
C PRO A 5 12.10 -11.04 0.44
N GLY A 6 11.82 -10.02 1.27
CA GLY A 6 11.03 -8.87 0.85
C GLY A 6 9.51 -9.10 0.80
N LEU A 7 9.00 -10.30 1.10
CA LEU A 7 7.57 -10.61 1.00
C LEU A 7 6.67 -9.69 1.85
N ALA A 8 7.13 -9.26 3.03
CA ALA A 8 6.37 -8.34 3.87
C ALA A 8 6.24 -6.95 3.22
N HIS A 9 7.34 -6.45 2.63
CA HIS A 9 7.35 -5.18 1.89
C HIS A 9 6.53 -5.28 0.61
N PHE A 10 6.64 -6.39 -0.12
CA PHE A 10 5.78 -6.63 -1.28
C PHE A 10 4.29 -6.67 -0.90
N LEU A 11 3.94 -7.30 0.23
CA LEU A 11 2.56 -7.30 0.71
C LEU A 11 2.08 -5.88 1.04
N GLU A 12 2.92 -5.04 1.63
CA GLU A 12 2.60 -3.63 1.90
C GLU A 12 2.11 -2.91 0.66
N HIS A 13 2.86 -3.01 -0.44
CA HIS A 13 2.47 -2.44 -1.73
C HIS A 13 1.12 -2.99 -2.21
N MET A 14 0.99 -4.32 -2.17
CA MET A 14 -0.20 -5.00 -2.68
C MET A 14 -1.48 -4.60 -1.96
N LEU A 15 -1.44 -4.19 -0.68
CA LEU A 15 -2.64 -3.74 0.04
C LEU A 15 -3.25 -2.45 -0.54
N PHE A 16 -2.46 -1.62 -1.24
CA PHE A 16 -2.96 -0.41 -1.91
C PHE A 16 -3.59 -0.68 -3.29
N THR A 17 -3.49 -1.91 -3.81
CA THR A 17 -3.94 -2.27 -5.17
C THR A 17 -5.43 -2.61 -5.26
N GLY A 18 -6.18 -2.51 -4.16
CA GLY A 18 -7.63 -2.67 -4.14
C GLY A 18 -8.12 -3.80 -3.24
N THR A 19 -9.40 -3.69 -2.88
CA THR A 19 -10.08 -4.57 -1.93
C THR A 19 -11.43 -4.99 -2.48
N LYS A 20 -12.09 -6.01 -1.91
CA LYS A 20 -13.38 -6.46 -2.45
C LYS A 20 -14.44 -5.36 -2.49
N LYS A 21 -14.51 -4.51 -1.46
CA LYS A 21 -15.46 -3.38 -1.39
C LYS A 21 -15.05 -2.21 -2.29
N TYR A 22 -13.73 -2.00 -2.44
CA TYR A 22 -13.14 -0.93 -3.25
C TYR A 22 -12.15 -1.52 -4.27
N PRO A 23 -12.64 -2.12 -5.37
CA PRO A 23 -11.82 -2.94 -6.26
C PRO A 23 -11.03 -2.12 -7.29
N LYS A 24 -11.38 -0.85 -7.48
CA LYS A 24 -10.68 0.03 -8.43
C LYS A 24 -9.30 0.38 -7.88
N GLU A 25 -8.25 0.00 -8.60
CA GLU A 25 -6.89 0.40 -8.29
C GLU A 25 -6.76 1.93 -8.19
N GLY A 26 -5.97 2.40 -7.23
CA GLY A 26 -5.75 3.83 -6.99
C GLY A 26 -6.94 4.57 -6.36
N GLU A 27 -8.12 3.96 -6.21
CA GLU A 27 -9.30 4.61 -5.62
C GLU A 27 -9.05 5.10 -4.20
N TYR A 28 -8.34 4.31 -3.40
CA TYR A 28 -7.97 4.72 -2.05
C TYR A 28 -7.14 6.01 -2.07
N HIS A 29 -6.11 6.08 -2.91
CA HIS A 29 -5.25 7.25 -3.01
C HIS A 29 -6.00 8.46 -3.59
N GLU A 30 -6.83 8.24 -4.61
CA GLU A 30 -7.72 9.25 -5.18
C GLU A 30 -8.66 9.84 -4.12
N PHE A 31 -9.29 8.99 -3.30
CA PHE A 31 -10.16 9.40 -2.20
C PHE A 31 -9.40 10.24 -1.17
N ILE A 32 -8.23 9.78 -0.73
CA ILE A 32 -7.41 10.50 0.25
C ILE A 32 -7.01 11.89 -0.28
N GLN A 33 -6.53 11.98 -1.52
CA GLN A 33 -6.14 13.25 -2.15
C GLN A 33 -7.32 14.22 -2.31
N GLN A 34 -8.48 13.74 -2.79
CA GLN A 34 -9.68 14.57 -2.95
C GLN A 34 -10.18 15.14 -1.62
N ASN A 35 -9.90 14.44 -0.52
CA ASN A 35 -10.24 14.88 0.83
C ASN A 35 -9.08 15.61 1.54
N GLY A 36 -8.12 16.15 0.78
CA GLY A 36 -7.04 17.00 1.26
C GLY A 36 -6.05 16.28 2.17
N GLY A 37 -5.91 14.98 1.99
CA GLY A 37 -5.09 14.10 2.80
C GLY A 37 -3.88 13.53 2.08
N MET A 38 -3.11 12.74 2.81
CA MET A 38 -2.05 11.88 2.27
C MET A 38 -2.07 10.52 2.96
N ALA A 39 -1.54 9.50 2.29
CA ALA A 39 -1.38 8.16 2.84
C ALA A 39 0.01 7.63 2.49
N ASN A 40 0.56 6.83 3.38
CA ASN A 40 1.87 6.22 3.19
C ASN A 40 1.95 4.91 4.00
N ALA A 41 2.98 4.12 3.73
CA ALA A 41 3.34 2.95 4.50
C ALA A 41 4.86 2.75 4.49
N TYR A 42 5.36 1.89 5.39
CA TYR A 42 6.72 1.38 5.31
C TYR A 42 6.87 0.07 6.08
N THR A 43 7.77 -0.78 5.61
CA THR A 43 8.11 -2.07 6.21
C THR A 43 9.52 -2.05 6.77
N THR A 44 9.63 -2.36 8.06
CA THR A 44 10.90 -2.56 8.75
C THR A 44 11.19 -4.05 8.96
N CYS A 45 12.32 -4.36 9.58
CA CYS A 45 12.63 -5.72 10.01
C CYS A 45 11.64 -6.30 11.04
N PHE A 46 10.85 -5.46 11.72
CA PHE A 46 10.03 -5.87 12.87
C PHE A 46 8.53 -5.62 12.70
N PHE A 47 8.15 -4.64 11.87
CA PHE A 47 6.75 -4.26 11.66
C PHE A 47 6.56 -3.56 10.33
N THR A 48 5.31 -3.58 9.85
CA THR A 48 4.84 -2.72 8.76
C THR A 48 3.85 -1.70 9.33
N ASN A 49 4.05 -0.44 9.00
CA ASN A 49 3.19 0.66 9.43
C ASN A 49 2.41 1.18 8.22
N TYR A 50 1.11 1.44 8.42
CA TYR A 50 0.26 2.10 7.43
C TYR A 50 -0.39 3.30 8.10
N MET A 51 -0.39 4.44 7.41
CA MET A 51 -0.89 5.68 7.95
C MET A 51 -1.59 6.50 6.87
N PHE A 52 -2.59 7.28 7.29
CA PHE A 52 -3.24 8.27 6.46
C PHE A 52 -3.71 9.46 7.29
N GLU A 53 -3.89 10.58 6.61
CA GLU A 53 -4.58 11.75 7.12
C GLU A 53 -5.63 12.19 6.09
N VAL A 54 -6.73 12.78 6.57
CA VAL A 54 -7.81 13.38 5.77
C VAL A 54 -8.48 14.48 6.59
N LYS A 55 -9.30 15.30 5.95
CA LYS A 55 -10.23 16.18 6.67
C LYS A 55 -11.19 15.38 7.57
N SER A 56 -11.62 16.00 8.67
CA SER A 56 -12.39 15.34 9.72
C SER A 56 -13.73 14.78 9.24
N ASP A 57 -14.38 15.44 8.29
CA ASP A 57 -15.64 15.02 7.66
C ASP A 57 -15.49 13.77 6.79
N ALA A 58 -14.28 13.46 6.32
CA ALA A 58 -13.98 12.30 5.50
C ALA A 58 -13.46 11.09 6.29
N LEU A 59 -13.23 11.21 7.61
CA LEU A 59 -12.56 10.21 8.42
C LEU A 59 -13.26 8.84 8.38
N GLU A 60 -14.58 8.80 8.53
CA GLU A 60 -15.32 7.53 8.55
C GLU A 60 -15.17 6.77 7.23
N GLN A 61 -15.29 7.49 6.11
CA GLN A 61 -15.15 6.93 4.76
C GLN A 61 -13.70 6.53 4.43
N ALA A 62 -12.72 7.28 4.93
CA ALA A 62 -11.30 6.93 4.81
C ALA A 62 -10.98 5.65 5.59
N LEU A 63 -11.46 5.59 6.85
CA LEU A 63 -11.21 4.48 7.75
C LEU A 63 -11.88 3.20 7.27
N ASP A 64 -13.08 3.29 6.69
CA ASP A 64 -13.74 2.12 6.11
C ASP A 64 -12.89 1.51 4.98
N ARG A 65 -12.40 2.32 4.04
CA ARG A 65 -11.47 1.88 2.98
C ARG A 65 -10.19 1.29 3.54
N PHE A 66 -9.56 2.01 4.48
CA PHE A 66 -8.32 1.58 5.13
C PHE A 66 -8.48 0.23 5.85
N SER A 67 -9.60 0.02 6.56
CA SER A 67 -9.88 -1.23 7.27
C SER A 67 -9.97 -2.45 6.34
N ARG A 68 -10.31 -2.24 5.05
CA ARG A 68 -10.41 -3.33 4.08
C ARG A 68 -9.06 -3.94 3.72
N PHE A 69 -7.97 -3.18 3.87
CA PHE A 69 -6.60 -3.67 3.62
C PHE A 69 -6.31 -4.91 4.46
N PHE A 70 -6.85 -4.95 5.68
CA PHE A 70 -6.57 -6.00 6.67
C PHE A 70 -7.61 -7.12 6.70
N THR A 71 -8.70 -7.01 5.92
CA THR A 71 -9.81 -7.96 5.97
C THR A 71 -10.11 -8.62 4.63
N GLU A 72 -9.97 -7.89 3.51
CA GLU A 72 -10.35 -8.40 2.19
C GLU A 72 -9.56 -7.78 1.00
N PRO A 73 -8.21 -7.78 1.02
CA PRO A 73 -7.41 -7.35 -0.13
C PRO A 73 -7.59 -8.29 -1.32
N LEU A 74 -7.52 -7.76 -2.54
CA LEU A 74 -7.72 -8.56 -3.76
C LEU A 74 -6.50 -9.39 -4.15
N LEU A 75 -5.29 -8.83 -4.00
CA LEU A 75 -4.04 -9.49 -4.35
C LEU A 75 -4.06 -10.11 -5.77
N THR A 76 -4.51 -9.32 -6.76
CA THR A 76 -4.68 -9.82 -8.14
C THR A 76 -3.32 -10.11 -8.78
N ARG A 77 -3.31 -11.06 -9.73
CA ARG A 77 -2.10 -11.42 -10.48
C ARG A 77 -1.59 -10.26 -11.33
N ASP A 78 -2.48 -9.51 -11.96
CA ASP A 78 -2.12 -8.38 -12.82
C ASP A 78 -1.39 -7.27 -12.03
N CYS A 79 -1.74 -7.05 -10.76
CA CYS A 79 -1.01 -6.15 -9.88
C CYS A 79 0.32 -6.75 -9.40
N THR A 80 0.36 -8.07 -9.19
CA THR A 80 1.55 -8.76 -8.67
C THR A 80 2.79 -8.51 -9.54
N ASP A 81 2.66 -8.69 -10.86
CA ASP A 81 3.81 -8.54 -11.76
C ASP A 81 4.31 -7.09 -11.80
N ARG A 82 3.41 -6.10 -11.71
CA ARG A 82 3.79 -4.69 -11.68
C ARG A 82 4.45 -4.29 -10.36
N GLU A 83 3.89 -4.73 -9.23
CA GLU A 83 4.43 -4.40 -7.92
C GLU A 83 5.78 -5.10 -7.66
N ILE A 84 6.02 -6.28 -8.25
CA ILE A 84 7.36 -6.90 -8.23
C ILE A 84 8.39 -5.97 -8.89
N ASN A 85 8.06 -5.37 -10.04
CA ASN A 85 8.95 -4.44 -10.73
C ASN A 85 9.14 -3.13 -9.94
N ALA A 86 8.11 -2.66 -9.24
CA ALA A 86 8.19 -1.48 -8.38
C ALA A 86 9.15 -1.72 -7.20
N VAL A 87 9.00 -2.83 -6.50
CA VAL A 87 9.88 -3.22 -5.38
C VAL A 87 11.32 -3.44 -5.84
N ASP A 88 11.55 -4.05 -7.01
CA ASP A 88 12.90 -4.18 -7.57
C ASP A 88 13.52 -2.79 -7.87
N SER A 89 12.74 -1.89 -8.46
CA SER A 89 13.19 -0.53 -8.75
C SER A 89 13.57 0.25 -7.48
N GLU A 90 12.81 0.11 -6.40
CA GLU A 90 13.13 0.72 -5.10
C GLU A 90 14.40 0.13 -4.49
N PHE A 91 14.57 -1.20 -4.58
CA PHE A 91 15.79 -1.86 -4.12
C PHE A 91 17.01 -1.35 -4.89
N GLN A 92 16.94 -1.26 -6.22
CA GLN A 92 18.00 -0.67 -7.06
C GLN A 92 18.24 0.81 -6.71
N GLY A 93 17.17 1.58 -6.52
CA GLY A 93 17.22 2.98 -6.11
C GLY A 93 17.95 3.19 -4.78
N GLY A 94 17.72 2.30 -3.79
CA GLY A 94 18.39 2.31 -2.50
C GLY A 94 19.92 2.14 -2.58
N PHE A 95 20.44 1.48 -3.62
CA PHE A 95 21.90 1.41 -3.85
C PHE A 95 22.46 2.69 -4.46
N THR A 96 21.64 3.45 -5.19
CA THR A 96 22.04 4.72 -5.80
C THR A 96 21.91 5.90 -4.83
N SER A 97 21.05 5.78 -3.81
CA SER A 97 21.01 6.71 -2.68
C SER A 97 22.09 6.36 -1.65
N SER A 98 23.35 6.43 -2.05
CA SER A 98 24.42 6.72 -1.10
C SER A 98 24.39 8.22 -0.81
N TRP A 99 24.73 8.61 0.42
CA TRP A 99 25.18 9.98 0.69
C TRP A 99 26.17 10.49 -0.36
#